data_AF-A0A969MUA6-F1
#
_entry.id   AF-A0A969MUA6-F1
#
_cell.length_a   1.000
_cell.length_b   1.000
_cell.length_c   1.000
_cell.angle_alpha   90.00
_cell.angle_beta   90.00
_cell.angle_gamma   90.00
#
_symmetry.space_group_name_H-M   'P 1'
#
loop_
_entity.id
_entity.type
_entity.pdbx_description
1 polymer ?
#
loop_
_entity_poly.entity_id
_entity_poly.type
_entity_poly.pdbx_seq_one_letter_code
_entity_poly.pdbx_strand_id
1 'polypeptide(L)'
;MLRVNRPVSRFTIVRLGSATHAFNNDQRFHEVENFTRIDSDRYRLRFPGNRNAVPPGYYMLFAIDQDGVPSEAKIIYLGRPPS
;
A
#
# COMPACT_ATOMS: atom_id res chain seq x y z
N MET A 1 10.55 -1.50 2.13
CA MET A 1 11.09 -0.23 2.64
C MET A 1 10.84 0.82 1.57
N LEU A 2 10.17 1.93 1.90
CA LEU A 2 9.80 2.96 0.92
C LEU A 2 10.62 4.23 1.16
N ARG A 3 11.15 4.83 0.08
CA ARG A 3 11.74 6.17 0.07
C ARG A 3 10.75 7.21 -0.48
N VAL A 4 10.65 8.36 0.18
CA VAL A 4 9.72 9.46 -0.12
C VAL A 4 10.43 10.80 0.19
N ASN A 5 10.30 11.77 -0.70
CA ASN A 5 10.99 13.06 -0.64
C ASN A 5 10.27 14.14 0.20
N ARG A 6 9.11 13.81 0.79
CA ARG A 6 8.32 14.68 1.65
C ARG A 6 7.82 13.91 2.88
N PRO A 7 7.55 14.60 4.01
CA PRO A 7 6.91 13.97 5.16
C PRO A 7 5.56 13.37 4.78
N VAL A 8 5.40 12.07 5.07
CA VAL A 8 4.17 11.33 4.79
C VAL A 8 3.29 11.29 6.03
N SER A 9 2.02 11.62 5.84
CA SER A 9 0.97 11.57 6.86
C SER A 9 0.23 10.24 6.86
N ARG A 10 0.02 9.63 5.67
CA ARG A 10 -0.77 8.41 5.50
C ARG A 10 -0.20 7.52 4.40
N PHE A 11 -0.42 6.22 4.54
CA PHE A 11 -0.11 5.23 3.50
C PHE A 11 -1.35 4.44 3.16
N THR A 12 -1.60 4.24 1.88
CA THR A 12 -2.80 3.53 1.41
C THR A 12 -2.42 2.51 0.36
N ILE A 13 -3.03 1.34 0.41
CA ILE A 13 -2.89 0.30 -0.60
C ILE A 13 -4.20 0.08 -1.36
N VAL A 14 -4.08 -0.19 -2.65
CA VAL A 14 -5.18 -0.53 -3.54
C VAL A 14 -4.83 -1.83 -4.24
N ARG A 15 -5.63 -2.88 -4.07
CA ARG A 15 -5.39 -4.17 -4.74
C ARG A 15 -5.44 -3.97 -6.25
N LEU A 16 -4.48 -4.55 -6.98
CA LEU A 16 -4.58 -4.63 -8.44
C LEU A 16 -5.74 -5.57 -8.79
N GLY A 17 -6.88 -5.00 -9.17
CA GLY A 17 -8.00 -5.76 -9.73
C GLY A 17 -7.67 -6.18 -11.15
N SER A 18 -7.95 -7.45 -11.49
CA SER A 18 -8.02 -7.87 -12.89
C SER A 18 -9.34 -7.35 -13.47
N ALA A 19 -9.28 -6.32 -14.30
CA ALA A 19 -10.46 -5.81 -15.00
C ALA A 19 -10.71 -6.65 -16.26
N THR A 20 -11.37 -7.80 -16.12
CA THR A 20 -11.98 -8.50 -17.25
C THR A 20 -13.46 -8.73 -16.93
N HIS A 21 -14.34 -8.05 -17.67
CA HIS A 21 -15.80 -8.10 -17.57
C HIS A 21 -16.44 -7.48 -16.31
N ALA A 22 -16.27 -6.16 -16.13
CA ALA A 22 -17.21 -5.28 -15.41
C ALA A 22 -17.59 -5.62 -13.94
N PHE A 23 -16.83 -6.47 -13.26
CA PHE A 23 -17.02 -6.75 -11.83
C PHE A 23 -15.74 -6.40 -11.05
N ASN A 24 -15.76 -5.26 -10.36
CA ASN A 24 -14.66 -4.81 -9.49
C ASN A 24 -15.01 -5.07 -8.02
N ASN A 25 -14.98 -6.34 -7.61
CA ASN A 25 -15.24 -6.74 -6.22
C ASN A 25 -13.97 -6.71 -5.35
N ASP A 26 -12.82 -6.37 -5.93
CA ASP A 26 -11.50 -6.56 -5.34
C ASP A 26 -10.72 -5.27 -5.09
N GLN A 27 -11.18 -4.11 -5.61
CA GLN A 27 -10.57 -2.83 -5.29
C GLN A 27 -10.96 -2.40 -3.87
N ARG A 28 -10.36 -3.05 -2.87
CA ARG A 28 -10.39 -2.57 -1.51
C ARG A 28 -9.27 -1.55 -1.32
N PHE A 29 -9.67 -0.34 -0.97
CA PHE A 29 -8.80 0.66 -0.39
C PHE A 29 -8.53 0.25 1.06
N HIS A 30 -7.26 0.06 1.41
CA HIS A 30 -6.86 -0.19 2.80
C HIS A 30 -5.83 0.85 3.22
N GLU A 31 -6.12 1.52 4.32
CA GLU A 31 -5.14 2.37 4.99
C GLU A 31 -4.17 1.50 5.80
N VAL A 32 -2.88 1.83 5.76
CA VAL A 32 -1.87 1.15 6.54
C VAL A 32 -1.87 1.73 7.95
N GLU A 33 -2.55 1.04 8.86
CA GLU A 33 -2.71 1.48 10.25
C GLU A 33 -1.38 1.58 11.01
N ASN A 34 -0.38 0.77 10.64
CA ASN A 34 0.90 0.72 11.34
C ASN A 34 2.07 1.02 10.39
N PHE A 35 2.62 2.22 10.52
CA PHE A 35 3.87 2.59 9.89
C PHE A 35 4.77 3.35 10.86
N THR A 36 6.07 3.29 10.62
CA THR A 36 7.07 4.00 11.42
C THR A 36 8.06 4.68 10.48
N ARG A 37 8.30 5.96 10.73
CA ARG A 37 9.39 6.70 10.07
C ARG A 37 10.72 6.18 10.62
N ILE A 38 11.58 5.67 9.74
CA ILE A 38 12.92 5.18 10.07
C ILE A 38 13.96 6.28 9.84
N ASP A 39 13.72 7.18 8.88
CA ASP A 39 14.62 8.26 8.49
C ASP A 39 13.84 9.45 7.92
N SER A 40 14.54 10.53 7.62
CA SER A 40 14.05 11.70 6.90
C SER A 40 13.18 11.34 5.68
N ASP A 41 13.60 10.33 4.90
CA ASP A 41 12.95 9.91 3.66
C ASP A 41 12.41 8.46 3.70
N ARG A 42 12.56 7.71 4.80
CA ARG A 42 12.31 6.26 4.84
C ARG A 42 11.23 5.87 5.83
N TYR A 43 10.31 5.00 5.37
CA TYR A 43 9.23 4.46 6.18
C TYR A 43 9.20 2.92 6.15
N ARG A 44 8.90 2.33 7.32
CA ARG A 44 8.57 0.91 7.48
C ARG A 44 7.07 0.78 7.62
N LEU A 45 6.46 0.01 6.73
CA LEU A 45 5.05 -0.35 6.77
C LEU A 45 4.90 -1.73 7.41
N ARG A 46 3.91 -1.91 8.28
CA ARG A 46 3.53 -3.22 8.83
C ARG A 46 2.10 -3.51 8.44
N PHE A 47 1.91 -4.57 7.68
CA PHE A 47 0.59 -5.08 7.33
C PHE A 47 0.17 -6.13 8.37
N PRO A 48 -1.11 -6.14 8.79
CA PRO A 48 -1.61 -7.17 9.70
C PRO A 48 -1.43 -8.55 9.07
N GLY A 49 -1.01 -9.54 9.87
CA GLY A 49 -0.85 -10.92 9.40
C GLY A 49 -2.16 -11.63 9.05
N ASN A 50 -3.30 -10.97 9.30
CA ASN A 50 -4.63 -11.49 8.96
C ASN A 50 -4.85 -11.43 7.44
N ARG A 51 -4.73 -12.59 6.79
CA ARG A 51 -4.92 -12.77 5.34
C ARG A 51 -6.34 -12.42 4.86
N ASN A 52 -7.33 -12.36 5.75
CA ASN A 52 -8.69 -11.93 5.39
C ASN A 52 -8.79 -10.40 5.28
N ALA A 53 -7.95 -9.67 6.01
CA ALA A 53 -7.90 -8.21 5.97
C ALA A 53 -7.12 -7.72 4.75
N VAL A 54 -5.96 -8.34 4.48
CA VAL A 54 -5.13 -8.04 3.30
C VAL A 54 -4.70 -9.35 2.63
N PRO A 55 -5.46 -9.85 1.64
CA PRO A 55 -5.12 -11.08 0.93
C PRO A 55 -3.77 -11.00 0.23
N PRO A 56 -3.03 -12.11 0.09
CA PRO A 56 -1.82 -12.13 -0.72
C PRO A 56 -2.09 -11.71 -2.18
N GLY A 57 -1.17 -10.94 -2.77
CA GLY A 57 -1.29 -10.46 -4.16
C GLY A 57 -0.55 -9.15 -4.41
N TYR A 58 -0.77 -8.58 -5.60
CA TYR A 58 -0.19 -7.29 -5.97
C TYR A 58 -1.10 -6.13 -5.57
N TYR A 59 -0.47 -5.07 -5.04
CA TYR A 59 -1.12 -3.85 -4.58
C TYR A 59 -0.36 -2.63 -5.09
N MET A 60 -1.08 -1.57 -5.39
CA MET A 60 -0.52 -0.22 -5.53
C MET A 60 -0.42 0.43 -4.15
N LEU A 61 0.77 0.85 -3.77
CA LEU A 61 1.05 1.60 -2.56
C LEU A 61 1.19 3.08 -2.88
N PHE A 62 0.43 3.92 -2.18
CA PHE A 62 0.50 5.37 -2.24
C PHE A 62 0.96 5.92 -0.88
N ALA A 63 1.84 6.92 -0.93
CA ALA A 63 2.17 7.76 0.20
C ALA A 63 1.42 9.10 0.05
N ILE A 64 0.80 9.59 1.11
CA ILE A 64 0.03 10.84 1.11
C ILE A 64 0.69 11.81 2.09
N ASP A 65 1.02 13.01 1.63
CA ASP A 65 1.60 14.05 2.49
C ASP A 65 0.55 14.75 3.38
N GLN A 66 0.95 15.77 4.14
CA GLN A 66 0.03 16.49 5.04
C GLN A 66 -1.03 17.31 4.29
N ASP A 67 -0.74 17.71 3.05
CA ASP A 67 -1.65 18.47 2.19
C ASP A 67 -2.61 17.54 1.42
N GLY A 68 -2.50 16.23 1.61
CA GLY A 68 -3.35 15.23 0.97
C GLY A 68 -2.90 14.83 -0.44
N VAL A 69 -1.69 15.23 -0.87
CA VAL A 69 -1.19 14.91 -2.21
C VAL A 69 -0.63 13.49 -2.24
N PRO A 70 -1.16 12.60 -3.10
CA PRO A 70 -0.64 11.24 -3.23
C PRO A 70 0.63 11.21 -4.09
N SER A 71 1.53 10.28 -3.75
CA SER A 71 2.70 9.95 -4.57
C SER A 71 2.32 9.17 -5.83
N GLU A 72 3.26 9.02 -6.76
CA GLU A 72 3.18 7.95 -7.76
C GLU A 72 3.05 6.58 -7.07
N ALA A 73 2.19 5.72 -7.64
CA ALA A 73 1.93 4.39 -7.12
C ALA A 73 3.17 3.50 -7.23
N LYS A 74 3.54 2.80 -6.15
CA LYS A 74 4.50 1.69 -6.23
C LYS A 74 3.78 0.36 -6.14
N ILE A 75 4.05 -0.52 -7.11
CA ILE A 75 3.54 -1.88 -7.07
C ILE A 75 4.34 -2.68 -6.04
N ILE A 76 3.62 -3.27 -5.08
CA ILE A 76 4.18 -4.16 -4.06
C ILE A 76 3.44 -5.49 -4.10
N TYR A 77 4.15 -6.57 -3.78
CA TYR A 77 3.53 -7.87 -3.53
C TYR A 77 3.43 -8.09 -2.03
N LEU A 78 2.22 -8.38 -1.54
CA LEU A 78 1.96 -8.74 -0.15
C LEU A 78 1.77 -10.25 -0.05
N GLY A 79 2.46 -10.89 0.91
CA GLY A 79 2.46 -12.34 1.10
C GLY A 79 3.78 -13.01 0.71
N ARG A 80 3.78 -14.33 0.60
CA ARG A 80 4.94 -15.10 0.14
C ARG A 80 5.03 -14.99 -1.39
N PRO A 81 6.13 -14.46 -1.96
CA PRO A 81 6.29 -14.44 -3.41
C PRO A 81 6.32 -15.88 -3.93
N PRO A 82 5.79 -16.14 -5.14
CA PRO A 82 5.97 -17.44 -5.78
C PRO A 82 7.47 -17.72 -5.94
N SER A 83 7.87 -18.94 -5.60
CA SER A 83 9.24 -19.46 -5.73
C SER A 83 9.68 -19.58 -7.18
#